data_AF-A0A2R7Y432-F1
#
_entry.id   AF-A0A2R7Y432-F1
#
_cell.length_a   1.000
_cell.length_b   1.000
_cell.length_c   1.000
_cell.angle_alpha   90.00
_cell.angle_beta   90.00
_cell.angle_gamma   90.00
#
_symmetry.space_group_name_H-M   'P 1'
#
loop_
_entity.id
_entity.type
_entity.pdbx_description
1 polymer ?
#
loop_
_entity_poly.entity_id
_entity_poly.type
_entity_poly.pdbx_seq_one_letter_code
_entity_poly.pdbx_strand_id
1 'polypeptide(L)'
;MKKEVRILTYKTVECGLMKYTFYAVLRGVKGFEHVGVVEGGLEELIKYLKSSKVYDEVRIMYEVEELINRVEHKGVVKYALFMNSLVNEMLKYLC
;
A
#
# COMPACT_ATOMS: atom_id res chain seq x y z
N MET A 1 -23.41 -10.21 8.68
CA MET A 1 -21.95 -10.35 8.44
C MET A 1 -21.32 -8.96 8.53
N LYS A 2 -20.38 -8.70 9.44
CA LYS A 2 -19.67 -7.39 9.44
C LYS A 2 -18.87 -7.29 8.14
N LYS A 3 -19.07 -6.22 7.35
CA LYS A 3 -18.22 -5.96 6.17
C LYS A 3 -16.79 -5.77 6.65
N GLU A 4 -15.89 -6.63 6.23
CA GLU A 4 -14.46 -6.52 6.56
C GLU A 4 -13.89 -5.30 5.84
N VAL A 5 -13.10 -4.51 6.56
CA VAL A 5 -12.51 -3.27 6.05
C VAL A 5 -11.22 -3.62 5.31
N ARG A 6 -11.09 -3.13 4.07
CA ARG A 6 -9.84 -3.17 3.32
C ARG A 6 -9.20 -1.80 3.30
N ILE A 7 -7.92 -1.79 3.63
CA ILE A 7 -7.09 -0.60 3.68
C ILE A 7 -6.09 -0.70 2.54
N LEU A 8 -6.12 0.25 1.62
CA LEU A 8 -5.03 0.46 0.69
C LEU A 8 -3.96 1.26 1.42
N THR A 9 -2.76 0.71 1.52
CA THR A 9 -1.60 1.47 1.96
C THR A 9 -0.59 1.58 0.83
N TYR A 10 0.06 2.72 0.72
CA TYR A 10 0.97 3.01 -0.37
C TYR A 10 2.17 3.84 0.10
N LYS A 11 3.26 3.75 -0.67
CA LYS A 11 4.45 4.59 -0.50
C LYS A 11 5.00 4.94 -1.87
N THR A 12 5.21 6.23 -2.09
CA THR A 12 5.75 6.74 -3.35
C THR A 12 7.22 7.08 -3.17
N VAL A 13 8.06 6.67 -4.12
CA VAL A 13 9.51 6.90 -4.08
C VAL A 13 9.98 7.42 -5.43
N GLU A 14 10.90 8.38 -5.39
CA GLU A 14 11.58 8.91 -6.56
C GLU A 14 12.95 8.24 -6.72
N CYS A 15 13.27 7.85 -7.96
CA CYS A 15 14.40 7.03 -8.31
C CYS A 15 15.01 7.55 -9.62
N GLY A 16 15.91 8.52 -9.51
CA GLY A 16 16.39 9.28 -10.66
C GLY A 16 15.25 10.08 -11.32
N LEU A 17 14.98 9.80 -12.59
CA LEU A 17 13.86 10.40 -13.33
C LEU A 17 12.55 9.60 -13.22
N MET A 18 12.62 8.41 -12.63
CA MET A 18 11.47 7.53 -12.46
C MET A 18 10.80 7.75 -11.11
N LYS A 19 9.49 7.51 -11.07
CA LYS A 19 8.68 7.53 -9.85
C LYS A 19 8.00 6.18 -9.71
N TYR A 20 8.03 5.60 -8.52
CA TYR A 20 7.39 4.32 -8.24
C TYR A 20 6.47 4.44 -7.04
N THR A 21 5.27 3.91 -7.16
CA THR A 21 4.33 3.78 -6.06
C THR A 21 4.16 2.31 -5.70
N PHE A 22 4.69 1.95 -4.54
CA PHE A 22 4.47 0.65 -3.93
C PHE A 22 3.14 0.67 -3.21
N TYR A 23 2.38 -0.41 -3.29
CA TYR A 23 1.09 -0.50 -2.63
C TYR A 23 0.85 -1.88 -2.03
N ALA A 24 -0.03 -1.91 -1.03
CA ALA A 24 -0.59 -3.12 -0.51
C ALA A 24 -2.04 -2.92 -0.08
N VAL A 25 -2.87 -3.94 -0.27
CA VAL A 25 -4.24 -3.99 0.25
C VAL A 25 -4.26 -4.91 1.46
N LEU A 26 -4.58 -4.34 2.61
CA LEU A 26 -4.70 -5.05 3.89
C LEU A 26 -6.15 -5.41 4.16
N ARG A 27 -6.40 -6.67 4.52
CA ARG A 27 -7.72 -7.14 4.96
C ARG A 27 -7.79 -7.16 6.49
N GLY A 28 -7.94 -5.97 7.07
CA GLY A 28 -7.88 -5.78 8.52
C GLY A 28 -6.64 -6.43 9.13
N VAL A 29 -6.84 -7.40 10.02
CA VAL A 29 -5.76 -8.11 10.72
C VAL A 29 -5.36 -9.43 10.07
N LYS A 30 -6.01 -9.83 8.97
CA LYS A 30 -5.71 -11.08 8.26
C LYS A 30 -4.41 -10.98 7.45
N GLY A 31 -3.99 -9.76 7.11
CA GLY A 31 -2.74 -9.48 6.41
C GLY A 31 -2.93 -8.95 5.00
N PHE A 32 -1.92 -9.17 4.18
CA PHE A 32 -1.84 -8.71 2.80
C PHE A 32 -2.71 -9.56 1.88
N GLU A 33 -3.56 -8.91 1.10
CA GLU A 33 -4.37 -9.53 0.04
C GLU A 33 -3.76 -9.25 -1.33
N HIS A 34 -3.27 -8.03 -1.53
CA HIS A 34 -2.53 -7.62 -2.73
C HIS A 34 -1.29 -6.84 -2.33
N VAL A 35 -0.21 -7.01 -3.07
CA VAL A 35 1.02 -6.21 -2.97
C VAL A 35 1.54 -6.00 -4.38
N GLY A 36 2.03 -4.80 -4.67
CA GLY A 36 2.60 -4.51 -5.98
C GLY A 36 3.32 -3.18 -6.04
N VAL A 37 3.82 -2.89 -7.23
CA VAL A 37 4.47 -1.63 -7.59
C VAL A 37 3.87 -1.15 -8.89
N VAL A 38 3.65 0.16 -8.98
CA VAL A 38 3.20 0.85 -10.18
C VAL A 38 4.21 1.93 -10.49
N GLU A 39 4.60 2.06 -11.76
CA GLU A 39 5.37 3.21 -12.23
C GLU A 39 4.46 4.44 -12.26
N GLY A 40 4.91 5.53 -11.66
CA GLY A 40 4.14 6.75 -11.43
C GLY A 40 3.84 7.01 -9.96
N GLY A 41 2.98 7.99 -9.74
CA GLY A 41 2.51 8.40 -8.42
C GLY A 41 1.21 7.73 -8.01
N LEU A 42 0.55 8.34 -7.03
CA LEU A 42 -0.72 7.89 -6.50
C LEU A 42 -1.84 7.87 -7.56
N GLU A 43 -1.83 8.81 -8.51
CA GLU A 43 -2.85 8.87 -9.57
C GLU A 43 -2.79 7.64 -10.49
N GLU A 44 -1.58 7.25 -10.90
CA GLU A 44 -1.34 6.04 -11.70
C GLU A 44 -1.73 4.78 -10.93
N LEU A 45 -1.40 4.70 -9.63
CA LEU A 45 -1.85 3.61 -8.77
C LEU A 45 -3.38 3.52 -8.73
N ILE A 46 -4.08 4.63 -8.50
CA ILE A 46 -5.54 4.64 -8.45
C ILE A 46 -6.13 4.21 -9.80
N LYS A 47 -5.58 4.68 -10.92
CA LYS A 47 -6.01 4.28 -12.27
C LYS A 47 -5.83 2.77 -12.48
N TYR A 48 -4.69 2.22 -12.05
CA TYR A 48 -4.42 0.78 -12.11
C TYR A 48 -5.37 -0.05 -11.23
N LEU A 49 -5.64 0.40 -10.00
CA LEU A 49 -6.53 -0.34 -9.10
C LEU A 49 -8.00 -0.28 -9.55
N LYS A 50 -8.42 0.82 -10.19
CA LYS A 50 -9.75 0.94 -10.78
C LYS A 50 -9.95 -0.02 -11.96
N SER A 51 -8.91 -0.26 -12.77
CA SER A 51 -9.03 -1.21 -13.88
C SER A 51 -9.07 -2.67 -13.43
N SER A 52 -8.55 -2.98 -12.24
CA SER A 52 -8.49 -4.33 -11.67
C SER A 52 -9.64 -4.69 -10.70
N LYS A 53 -10.64 -3.81 -10.52
CA LYS A 53 -11.76 -3.92 -9.55
C LYS A 53 -11.34 -3.99 -8.06
N VAL A 54 -10.04 -4.08 -7.75
CA VAL A 54 -9.53 -4.09 -6.37
C VAL A 54 -9.93 -2.80 -5.63
N TYR A 55 -9.97 -1.67 -6.34
CA TYR A 55 -10.33 -0.38 -5.75
C TYR A 55 -11.75 -0.35 -5.14
N ASP A 56 -12.71 -1.08 -5.70
CA ASP A 56 -14.10 -1.07 -5.25
C ASP A 56 -14.27 -1.69 -3.85
N GLU A 57 -13.32 -2.56 -3.47
CA GLU A 57 -13.30 -3.24 -2.19
C GLU A 57 -12.56 -2.46 -1.10
N VAL A 58 -11.70 -1.51 -1.51
CA VAL A 58 -10.99 -0.62 -0.60
C VAL A 58 -11.98 0.37 0.05
N ARG A 59 -11.80 0.59 1.35
CA ARG A 59 -12.64 1.52 2.12
C ARG A 59 -11.87 2.70 2.68
N ILE A 60 -10.56 2.52 2.87
CA ILE A 60 -9.69 3.51 3.47
C ILE A 60 -8.36 3.44 2.74
N MET A 61 -7.74 4.60 2.55
CA MET A 61 -6.44 4.73 1.92
C MET A 61 -5.53 5.54 2.82
N TYR A 62 -4.30 5.07 3.01
CA TYR A 62 -3.29 5.71 3.85
C TYR A 62 -1.92 5.60 3.21
N GLU A 63 -1.11 6.65 3.32
CA GLU A 63 0.32 6.47 3.14
C GLU A 63 0.88 5.56 4.25
N VAL A 64 1.94 4.78 3.99
CA VAL A 64 2.50 3.82 4.96
C VAL A 64 2.79 4.49 6.30
N GLU A 65 3.43 5.65 6.29
CA GLU A 65 3.78 6.45 7.45
C GLU A 65 2.53 6.95 8.18
N GLU A 66 1.49 7.35 7.44
CA GLU A 66 0.21 7.74 8.03
C GLU A 66 -0.47 6.55 8.73
N LEU A 67 -0.45 5.37 8.10
CA LEU A 67 -1.04 4.16 8.65
C LEU A 67 -0.36 3.75 9.96
N ILE A 68 0.98 3.83 10.02
CA ILE A 68 1.76 3.53 11.23
C ILE A 68 1.37 4.47 12.38
N ASN A 69 1.14 5.74 12.09
CA ASN A 69 0.90 6.76 13.11
C ASN A 69 -0.58 6.89 13.54
N ARG A 70 -1.53 6.54 12.67
CA ARG A 70 -2.97 6.74 12.92
C ARG A 70 -3.72 5.50 13.41
N VAL A 71 -3.19 4.30 13.19
CA VAL A 71 -3.88 3.06 13.55
C VAL A 71 -3.24 2.43 14.78
N GLU A 72 -4.02 2.25 15.84
CA GLU A 72 -3.53 1.66 17.11
C GLU A 72 -3.41 0.13 17.05
N HIS A 73 -4.08 -0.52 16.09
CA HIS A 73 -4.12 -1.96 16.03
C HIS A 73 -2.76 -2.55 15.64
N LYS A 74 -2.04 -3.11 16.61
CA LYS A 74 -0.67 -3.65 16.48
C LYS A 74 -0.46 -4.56 15.26
N GLY A 75 -1.45 -5.41 14.93
CA GLY A 75 -1.38 -6.26 13.74
C GLY A 75 -1.30 -5.47 12.43
N VAL A 76 -2.09 -4.40 12.29
CA VAL A 76 -2.10 -3.54 11.10
C VAL A 76 -0.80 -2.75 11.01
N VAL A 77 -0.34 -2.21 12.14
CA VAL A 77 0.95 -1.50 12.23
C VAL A 77 2.11 -2.42 11.84
N LYS A 78 2.10 -3.69 12.27
CA LYS A 78 3.12 -4.67 11.89
C LYS A 78 3.18 -4.88 10.38
N TYR A 79 2.04 -4.93 9.71
CA TYR A 79 1.99 -5.01 8.25
C TYR A 79 2.51 -3.74 7.59
N ALA A 80 2.15 -2.55 8.09
CA ALA A 80 2.66 -1.29 7.57
C ALA A 80 4.19 -1.19 7.70
N LEU A 81 4.75 -1.58 8.85
CA LEU A 81 6.20 -1.64 9.06
C LEU A 81 6.89 -2.64 8.12
N PHE A 82 6.31 -3.83 7.94
CA PHE A 82 6.81 -4.80 6.97
C PHE A 82 6.81 -4.24 5.55
N MET A 83 5.74 -3.56 5.15
CA MET A 83 5.66 -2.91 3.84
C MET A 83 6.77 -1.88 3.67
N ASN A 84 7.05 -1.06 4.69
CA ASN A 84 8.15 -0.10 4.62
C ASN A 84 9.51 -0.78 4.43
N SER A 85 9.76 -1.90 5.15
CA SER A 85 10.96 -2.71 4.95
C SER A 85 11.04 -3.33 3.55
N LEU A 86 9.92 -3.83 3.03
CA LEU A 86 9.84 -4.38 1.68
C LEU A 86 10.16 -3.32 0.62
N VAL A 87 9.62 -2.10 0.75
CA VAL A 87 9.93 -0.98 -0.14
C VAL A 87 11.43 -0.70 -0.14
N ASN A 88 12.04 -0.56 1.03
CA ASN A 88 13.47 -0.29 1.14
C ASN A 88 14.33 -1.38 0.51
N GLU A 89 13.92 -2.66 0.62
CA GLU A 89 14.63 -3.76 -0.03
C GLU A 89 14.47 -3.72 -1.56
N MET A 90 13.24 -3.50 -2.03
CA MET A 90 12.94 -3.44 -3.46
C MET A 90 13.64 -2.29 -4.17
N LEU A 91 13.82 -1.15 -3.51
CA LEU A 91 14.51 0.01 -4.08
C LEU A 91 15.96 -0.30 -4.47
N LYS A 92 16.64 -1.21 -3.77
CA LYS A 92 18.02 -1.64 -4.12
C LYS A 92 18.11 -2.27 -5.50
N TYR A 93 17.00 -2.79 -6.03
CA TYR A 93 16.92 -3.42 -7.33
C TYR A 93 16.39 -2.48 -8.41
N LEU A 94 15.80 -1.35 -8.01
CA LEU A 94 15.18 -0.39 -8.93
C LEU A 94 16.03 0.87 -9.16
N CYS A 95 17.00 1.20 -8.28
CA CYS A 95 17.68 2.51 -8.25
C CYS A 95 19.22 2.52 -8.38
#